data_AF-A0A932L7B4-F1
#
_entry.id   AF-A0A932L7B4-F1
#
_cell.length_a   1.000
_cell.length_b   1.000
_cell.length_c   1.000
_cell.angle_alpha   90.00
_cell.angle_beta   90.00
_cell.angle_gamma   90.00
#
_symmetry.space_group_name_H-M   'P 1'
#
loop_
_entity.id
_entity.type
_entity.pdbx_description
1 polymer ?
#
loop_
_entity_poly.entity_id
_entity_poly.type
_entity_poly.pdbx_seq_one_letter_code
_entity_poly.pdbx_strand_id
1 'polypeptide(L)'
;MPTQESPLAQGIPRYTVVTRDVAVGAQPTLDGLRWLKERGYRAVLNLLPETDADPAESSMVRELGLEYIPLPVAPETINPQTVAQFNQIVDSAERPL
;
A
#
# COMPACT_ATOMS: atom_id res chain seq x y z
N MET A 1 -0.41 26.88 -4.93
CA MET A 1 -0.18 25.99 -3.77
C MET A 1 1.14 25.27 -4.01
N PRO A 2 2.18 25.41 -3.18
CA PRO A 2 3.41 24.66 -3.37
C PRO A 2 3.20 23.22 -2.89
N THR A 3 3.19 22.26 -3.82
CA THR A 3 3.17 20.83 -3.51
C THR A 3 4.54 20.48 -2.92
N GLN A 4 4.60 20.16 -1.63
CA GLN A 4 5.82 19.63 -1.02
C GLN A 4 6.24 18.38 -1.79
N GLU A 5 7.40 18.45 -2.42
CA GLU A 5 8.05 17.33 -3.08
C GLU A 5 8.41 16.30 -2.02
N SER A 6 7.55 15.29 -1.85
CA SER A 6 7.85 14.09 -1.06
C SER A 6 9.15 13.49 -1.58
N PRO A 7 10.05 12.95 -0.72
CA PRO A 7 11.25 12.27 -1.19
C PRO A 7 10.80 11.21 -2.20
N LEU A 8 11.27 11.34 -3.44
CA LEU A 8 10.86 10.51 -4.57
C LEU A 8 11.03 9.04 -4.16
N ALA A 9 9.96 8.39 -3.70
CA ALA A 9 10.00 6.97 -3.42
C ALA A 9 10.32 6.29 -4.74
N GLN A 10 11.45 5.60 -4.78
CA GLN A 10 11.93 5.03 -6.02
C GLN A 10 10.96 3.96 -6.46
N GLY A 11 10.26 4.16 -7.58
CA GLY A 11 9.33 3.17 -8.10
C GLY A 11 7.96 3.09 -7.39
N ILE A 12 7.59 4.09 -6.57
CA ILE A 12 6.23 4.22 -6.02
C ILE A 12 5.65 5.58 -6.43
N PRO A 13 4.79 5.64 -7.47
CA PRO A 13 4.22 6.89 -7.91
C PRO A 13 3.28 7.48 -6.84
N ARG A 14 3.21 8.82 -6.73
CA ARG A 14 2.36 9.54 -5.76
C ARG A 14 2.55 9.08 -4.31
N TYR A 15 3.77 8.68 -3.95
CA TYR A 15 4.09 8.31 -2.57
C TYR A 15 3.95 9.49 -1.61
N THR A 16 3.21 9.28 -0.53
CA THR A 16 2.99 10.23 0.56
C THR A 16 2.98 9.48 1.88
N VAL A 17 3.70 10.02 2.86
CA VAL A 17 3.65 9.54 4.25
C VAL A 17 2.46 10.22 4.93
N VAL A 18 1.43 9.44 5.30
CA VAL A 18 0.22 9.97 5.96
C VAL A 18 0.44 10.11 7.46
N THR A 19 1.12 9.12 8.05
CA THR A 19 1.52 9.12 9.46
C THR A 19 2.93 8.54 9.58
N ARG A 20 3.54 8.59 10.78
CA ARG A 20 4.89 8.07 11.02
C ARG A 20 5.08 6.63 10.52
N ASP A 21 4.04 5.82 10.59
CA ASP A 21 4.08 4.38 10.33
C ASP A 21 3.15 3.96 9.17
N VAL A 22 2.57 4.91 8.44
CA VAL A 22 1.66 4.65 7.31
C VAL A 22 2.01 5.54 6.13
N ALA A 23 2.26 4.92 4.98
CA ALA A 23 2.38 5.62 3.71
C ALA A 23 1.33 5.14 2.70
N VAL A 24 1.05 5.99 1.72
CA VAL A 24 0.15 5.71 0.61
C VAL A 24 0.85 6.03 -0.70
N GLY A 25 0.52 5.29 -1.75
CA GLY A 25 1.06 5.47 -3.09
C GLY A 25 0.15 4.83 -4.14
N ALA A 26 0.49 5.06 -5.40
CA ALA A 26 -0.07 4.29 -6.51
C ALA A 26 0.66 2.94 -6.64
N GLN A 27 0.25 2.13 -7.63
CA GLN A 27 0.82 0.83 -7.95
C GLN A 27 2.37 0.85 -7.89
N PRO A 28 2.99 0.20 -6.90
CA PRO A 28 4.44 0.11 -6.80
C PRO A 28 5.02 -0.79 -7.88
N THR A 29 6.24 -0.48 -8.28
CA THR A 29 7.11 -1.38 -9.06
C THR A 29 7.92 -2.26 -8.11
N LEU A 30 8.60 -3.29 -8.64
CA LEU A 30 9.48 -4.15 -7.84
C LEU A 30 10.56 -3.37 -7.06
N ASP A 31 11.16 -2.34 -7.68
CA ASP A 31 12.13 -1.48 -7.01
C ASP A 31 11.50 -0.65 -5.89
N GLY A 32 10.22 -0.27 -6.03
CA GLY A 32 9.44 0.36 -4.97
C GLY A 32 9.22 -0.56 -3.78
N LEU A 33 8.86 -1.82 -4.03
CA LEU A 33 8.70 -2.81 -2.97
C LEU A 33 10.02 -3.09 -2.23
N ARG A 34 11.14 -3.14 -2.96
CA ARG A 34 12.48 -3.24 -2.34
C ARG A 34 12.81 -2.04 -1.47
N TRP A 35 12.53 -0.83 -1.97
CA TRP A 35 12.75 0.41 -1.23
C TRP A 35 11.92 0.46 0.07
N LEU A 36 10.67 -0.05 0.05
CA LEU A 36 9.86 -0.21 1.26
C LEU A 36 10.53 -1.17 2.25
N LYS A 37 10.99 -2.33 1.79
CA LYS A 37 11.66 -3.31 2.64
C LYS A 37 12.92 -2.74 3.30
N GLU A 38 13.75 -2.01 2.54
CA GLU A 38 14.96 -1.35 3.06
C GLU A 38 14.66 -0.30 4.12
N ARG A 39 13.49 0.32 4.05
CA ARG A 39 13.01 1.30 5.04
C ARG A 39 12.28 0.68 6.22
N GLY A 40 12.18 -0.64 6.25
CA GLY A 40 11.63 -1.40 7.36
C GLY A 40 10.12 -1.55 7.33
N TYR A 41 9.46 -1.21 6.21
CA TYR A 41 8.05 -1.55 6.01
C TYR A 41 7.85 -3.06 6.11
N ARG A 42 6.68 -3.45 6.61
CA ARG A 42 6.36 -4.85 6.91
C ARG A 42 5.17 -5.36 6.13
N ALA A 43 4.22 -4.49 5.81
CA ALA A 43 3.01 -4.86 5.11
C ALA A 43 2.74 -3.92 3.93
N VAL A 44 1.96 -4.39 2.96
CA VAL A 44 1.44 -3.63 1.82
C VAL A 44 -0.06 -3.91 1.71
N LEU A 45 -0.87 -2.87 1.86
CA LEU A 45 -2.32 -2.92 1.67
C LEU A 45 -2.67 -2.46 0.25
N ASN A 46 -3.16 -3.38 -0.58
CA ASN A 46 -3.64 -3.04 -1.91
C ASN A 46 -5.14 -2.77 -1.89
N LEU A 47 -5.53 -1.56 -2.28
CA LEU A 47 -6.93 -1.13 -2.34
C LEU A 47 -7.57 -1.29 -3.73
N LEU A 48 -6.78 -1.64 -4.74
CA LEU A 48 -7.26 -1.78 -6.11
C LEU A 48 -8.16 -3.01 -6.24
N PRO A 49 -9.24 -2.92 -7.05
CA PRO A 49 -9.99 -4.10 -7.43
C PRO A 49 -9.08 -5.07 -8.20
N GLU A 50 -9.40 -6.37 -8.14
CA GLU A 50 -8.60 -7.43 -8.79
C GLU A 50 -8.42 -7.22 -10.31
N THR A 51 -9.31 -6.46 -10.95
CA THR A 51 -9.24 -6.07 -12.36
C THR A 51 -8.14 -5.07 -12.67
N ASP A 52 -7.77 -4.24 -11.69
CA ASP A 52 -6.82 -3.12 -11.83
C ASP A 52 -5.52 -3.37 -11.06
N ALA A 53 -5.52 -4.33 -10.12
CA ALA A 53 -4.34 -4.76 -9.40
C ALA A 53 -3.38 -5.55 -10.30
N ASP A 54 -2.07 -5.34 -10.14
CA ASP A 54 -1.07 -6.20 -10.78
C ASP A 54 -1.11 -7.60 -10.14
N PRO A 55 -1.43 -8.67 -10.88
CA PRO A 55 -1.55 -10.01 -10.32
C PRO A 55 -0.23 -10.53 -9.73
N ALA A 56 0.91 -10.02 -10.21
CA ALA A 56 2.24 -10.39 -9.73
C ALA A 56 2.64 -9.64 -8.45
N GLU A 57 1.99 -8.52 -8.09
CA GLU A 57 2.29 -7.76 -6.88
C GLU A 57 2.24 -8.64 -5.64
N SER A 58 1.18 -9.45 -5.52
CA SER A 58 1.01 -10.37 -4.38
C SER A 58 2.19 -11.32 -4.19
N SER A 59 2.77 -11.81 -5.30
CA SER A 59 3.94 -12.69 -5.27
C SER A 59 5.21 -11.90 -4.97
N MET A 60 5.41 -10.74 -5.61
CA MET A 60 6.59 -9.89 -5.37
C MET A 60 6.69 -9.41 -3.93
N VAL A 61 5.57 -8.96 -3.34
CA VAL A 61 5.50 -8.53 -1.93
C VAL A 61 5.88 -9.68 -1.00
N ARG A 62 5.32 -10.87 -1.23
CA ARG A 62 5.62 -12.06 -0.43
C ARG A 62 7.06 -12.55 -0.59
N GLU A 63 7.61 -12.50 -1.80
CA GLU A 63 9.01 -12.86 -2.07
C GLU A 63 10.00 -11.93 -1.34
N LEU A 64 9.62 -10.66 -1.14
CA LEU A 64 10.40 -9.70 -0.35
C LEU A 64 10.19 -9.85 1.17
N GLY A 65 9.38 -10.82 1.60
CA GLY A 65 9.06 -11.06 3.00
C GLY A 65 8.25 -9.91 3.60
N LEU A 66 7.41 -9.27 2.80
CA LEU A 66 6.40 -8.31 3.24
C LEU A 66 5.04 -9.03 3.29
N GLU A 67 4.17 -8.60 4.20
CA GLU A 67 2.79 -9.06 4.27
C GLU A 67 1.97 -8.39 3.16
N TYR A 68 1.30 -9.18 2.33
CA TYR A 68 0.40 -8.67 1.30
C TYR A 68 -1.05 -8.77 1.74
N ILE A 69 -1.72 -7.63 1.87
CA ILE A 69 -3.11 -7.55 2.32
C ILE A 69 -3.97 -6.96 1.19
N PRO A 70 -4.72 -7.79 0.44
CA PRO A 70 -5.64 -7.30 -0.56
C PRO A 70 -6.96 -6.86 0.09
N LEU A 71 -7.39 -5.63 -0.17
CA LEU A 71 -8.71 -5.11 0.17
C LEU A 71 -9.30 -4.41 -1.06
N PRO A 72 -9.91 -5.15 -2.01
CA PRO A 72 -10.43 -4.53 -3.22
C PRO A 72 -11.55 -3.55 -2.91
N VAL A 73 -11.33 -2.27 -3.25
CA VAL A 73 -12.33 -1.20 -3.09
C VAL A 73 -12.71 -0.67 -4.47
N ALA A 74 -13.97 -0.87 -4.85
CA ALA A 74 -14.57 -0.27 -6.04
C ALA A 74 -15.54 0.84 -5.61
N PRO A 75 -15.83 1.85 -6.46
CA PRO A 75 -16.79 2.90 -6.15
C PRO A 75 -18.16 2.36 -5.68
N GLU A 76 -18.53 1.21 -6.22
CA GLU A 76 -19.78 0.48 -5.92
C GLU A 76 -19.74 -0.25 -4.57
N THR A 77 -18.55 -0.59 -4.07
CA THR A 77 -18.35 -1.31 -2.81
C THR A 77 -17.98 -0.40 -1.64
N ILE A 78 -17.78 0.91 -1.86
CA ILE A 78 -17.55 1.89 -0.79
C ILE A 78 -18.81 2.02 0.06
N ASN A 79 -18.83 1.28 1.17
CA ASN A 79 -19.91 1.29 2.15
C ASN A 79 -19.33 1.23 3.58
N PRO A 80 -20.15 1.41 4.63
CA PRO A 80 -19.67 1.39 6.01
C PRO A 80 -18.94 0.09 6.41
N GLN A 81 -19.27 -1.05 5.80
CA GLN A 81 -18.61 -2.33 6.07
C GLN A 81 -17.19 -2.34 5.50
N THR A 82 -16.99 -1.83 4.29
CA THR A 82 -15.66 -1.72 3.68
C THR A 82 -14.76 -0.75 4.45
N VAL A 83 -15.33 0.36 4.96
CA VAL A 83 -14.60 1.27 5.86
C VAL A 83 -14.24 0.59 7.17
N ALA A 84 -15.14 -0.18 7.77
CA ALA A 84 -14.85 -0.94 8.97
C ALA A 84 -13.75 -1.98 8.74
N GLN A 85 -13.78 -2.68 7.61
CA GLN A 85 -12.75 -3.65 7.23
C GLN A 85 -11.39 -2.99 7.00
N PHE A 86 -11.35 -1.85 6.32
CA PHE A 86 -10.14 -1.03 6.19
C PHE A 86 -9.57 -0.65 7.55
N ASN A 87 -10.40 -0.12 8.45
CA ASN A 87 -9.96 0.28 9.79
C ASN A 87 -9.42 -0.90 10.59
N GLN A 88 -10.06 -2.08 10.51
CA GLN A 88 -9.59 -3.30 11.17
C GLN A 88 -8.22 -3.76 10.64
N ILE A 89 -8.03 -3.70 9.32
CA ILE A 89 -6.76 -4.06 8.68
C ILE A 89 -5.66 -3.09 9.12
N VAL A 90 -5.90 -1.78 9.04
CA VAL A 90 -4.89 -0.78 9.42
C VAL A 90 -4.55 -0.84 10.92
N ASP A 91 -5.49 -1.26 11.77
CA ASP A 91 -5.24 -1.46 13.20
C ASP A 91 -4.44 -2.74 13.49
N SER A 92 -4.68 -3.81 12.73
CA SER A 92 -4.08 -5.14 12.97
C SER A 92 -2.79 -5.40 12.19
N ALA A 93 -2.52 -4.66 11.11
CA ALA A 93 -1.39 -4.89 10.23
C ALA A 93 -0.03 -4.60 10.90
N GLU A 94 0.99 -5.33 10.49
CA GLU A 94 2.36 -5.05 10.92
C GLU A 94 2.82 -3.68 10.40
N ARG A 95 3.24 -2.82 11.34
CA ARG A 95 3.74 -1.47 11.03
C ARG A 95 5.26 -1.48 10.82
N PRO A 96 5.81 -0.66 9.93
CA PRO A 96 5.14 0.31 9.06
C PRO A 96 4.40 -0.31 7.86
N LEU A 97 3.27 0.29 7.48
CA LEU A 97 2.36 -0.08 6.38
C LEU A 97 2.47 0.89 5.19
#